data_AF-A0A5R2N4S8-F1
#
_entry.id   AF-A0A5R2N4S8-F1
#
_cell.length_a   1.000
_cell.length_b   1.000
_cell.length_c   1.000
_cell.angle_alpha   90.00
_cell.angle_beta   90.00
_cell.angle_gamma   90.00
#
_symmetry.space_group_name_H-M   'P 1'
#
loop_
_entity.id
_entity.type
_entity.pdbx_description
1 polymer ?
#
loop_
_entity_poly.entity_id
_entity_poly.type
_entity_poly.pdbx_seq_one_letter_code
_entity_poly.pdbx_strand_id
1 'polypeptide(L)'
;FGAVTLVRDTASVWENQISREATIQIKPTDGLDMEAALTQASQIASEFPGVKSTRIIDREATARLLEPWLGSGLNIDDLPVPRLIIVTIDENSPPDFAAMRAAIAPKLPSASLDDHRTWVDRLVAMARTTVTIGIAVLALMLSATVLTVVFATRGAMAGNGHIIEVLHFVGAEAQF
;
A
#
# COMPACT_ATOMS: atom_id res chain seq x y z
N PHE A 1 1.81 13.44 23.28
CA PHE A 1 2.89 13.22 22.30
C PHE A 1 3.40 11.78 22.25
N GLY A 2 3.37 10.98 23.33
CA GLY A 2 3.90 9.59 23.33
C GLY A 2 3.01 8.48 22.71
N ALA A 3 1.69 8.69 22.61
CA ALA A 3 0.78 7.67 22.03
C ALA A 3 0.91 7.59 20.49
N VAL A 4 1.19 8.70 19.82
CA VAL A 4 1.34 8.77 18.35
C VAL A 4 2.69 8.18 17.92
N THR A 5 3.73 8.29 18.74
CA THR A 5 5.05 7.69 18.45
C THR A 5 5.02 6.18 18.61
N LEU A 6 4.36 5.64 19.64
CA LEU A 6 4.21 4.19 19.82
C LEU A 6 3.44 3.51 18.67
N VAL A 7 2.39 4.16 18.15
CA VAL A 7 1.67 3.66 16.98
C VAL A 7 2.54 3.71 15.72
N ARG A 8 3.33 4.78 15.55
CA ARG A 8 4.30 4.89 14.44
C ARG A 8 5.39 3.83 14.50
N ASP A 9 5.95 3.60 15.69
CA ASP A 9 7.04 2.65 15.88
C ASP A 9 6.53 1.21 15.67
N THR A 10 5.36 0.88 16.22
CA THR A 10 4.72 -0.43 16.02
C THR A 10 4.33 -0.65 14.56
N ALA A 11 3.81 0.38 13.89
CA ALA A 11 3.51 0.32 12.45
C ALA A 11 4.79 0.14 11.63
N SER A 12 5.88 0.82 11.95
CA SER A 12 7.16 0.70 11.24
C SER A 12 7.82 -0.66 11.42
N VAL A 13 7.67 -1.29 12.59
CA VAL A 13 8.17 -2.66 12.86
C VAL A 13 7.34 -3.68 12.07
N TRP A 14 6.02 -3.49 12.00
CA TRP A 14 5.12 -4.34 11.21
C TRP A 14 5.35 -4.19 9.70
N GLU A 15 5.49 -2.95 9.21
CA GLU A 15 5.80 -2.62 7.81
C GLU A 15 7.16 -3.20 7.39
N ASN A 16 8.17 -3.10 8.26
CA ASN A 16 9.50 -3.63 8.01
C ASN A 16 9.59 -5.18 8.06
N GLN A 17 8.68 -5.87 8.75
CA GLN A 17 8.62 -7.34 8.70
C GLN A 17 7.91 -7.86 7.46
N ILE A 18 6.94 -7.11 6.93
CA ILE A 18 6.17 -7.49 5.72
C ILE A 18 6.93 -7.15 4.42
N SER A 19 7.82 -6.16 4.46
CA SER A 19 8.58 -5.70 3.28
C SER A 19 9.80 -6.59 2.93
N ARG A 20 10.31 -7.38 3.88
CA ARG A 20 11.61 -8.10 3.76
C ARG A 20 11.53 -9.56 3.39
N GLU A 21 10.34 -10.13 3.44
CA GLU A 21 10.13 -11.56 3.21
C GLU A 21 9.07 -11.75 2.13
N ALA A 22 9.39 -12.58 1.15
CA ALA A 22 8.43 -13.10 0.19
C ALA A 22 8.20 -14.58 0.48
N THR A 23 6.99 -15.07 0.25
CA THR A 23 6.62 -16.45 0.57
C THR A 23 6.28 -17.20 -0.69
N ILE A 24 6.97 -18.33 -0.93
CA ILE A 24 6.59 -19.30 -1.95
C ILE A 24 5.77 -20.38 -1.26
N GLN A 25 4.56 -20.62 -1.74
CA GLN A 25 3.65 -21.65 -1.24
C GLN A 25 3.54 -22.76 -2.28
N ILE A 26 3.79 -24.01 -1.91
CA ILE A 26 3.60 -25.17 -2.78
C ILE A 26 2.44 -25.98 -2.26
N LYS A 27 1.37 -26.10 -3.05
CA LYS A 27 0.20 -26.92 -2.70
C LYS A 27 0.49 -28.40 -3.00
N PRO A 28 0.13 -29.33 -2.10
CA PRO A 28 0.23 -30.75 -2.39
C PRO A 28 -0.72 -31.12 -3.53
N THR A 29 -0.20 -31.87 -4.51
CA THR A 29 -0.94 -32.43 -5.65
C THR A 29 -0.52 -33.87 -5.87
N ASP A 30 -1.43 -34.72 -6.36
CA ASP A 30 -1.17 -36.14 -6.54
C ASP A 30 0.05 -36.39 -7.45
N GLY A 31 0.97 -37.25 -6.97
CA GLY A 31 2.20 -37.60 -7.69
C GLY A 31 3.32 -36.55 -7.65
N LEU A 32 3.15 -35.44 -6.92
CA LEU A 32 4.22 -34.45 -6.73
C LEU A 32 5.18 -34.89 -5.61
N ASP A 33 6.46 -35.01 -5.94
CA ASP A 33 7.52 -35.09 -4.93
C ASP A 33 7.72 -33.71 -4.30
N MET A 34 7.16 -33.56 -3.10
CA MET A 34 7.17 -32.30 -2.37
C MET A 34 8.58 -31.85 -1.98
N GLU A 35 9.47 -32.75 -1.61
CA GLU A 35 10.83 -32.37 -1.19
C GLU A 35 11.69 -31.95 -2.38
N ALA A 36 11.53 -32.64 -3.52
CA ALA A 36 12.14 -32.21 -4.78
C ALA A 36 11.58 -30.85 -5.24
N ALA A 37 10.26 -30.63 -5.13
CA ALA A 37 9.62 -29.37 -5.48
C ALA A 37 10.10 -28.21 -4.59
N LEU A 38 10.25 -28.43 -3.28
CA LEU A 38 10.75 -27.42 -2.34
C LEU A 38 12.20 -27.06 -2.61
N THR A 39 13.04 -28.06 -2.87
CA THR A 39 14.45 -27.87 -3.21
C THR A 39 14.58 -27.09 -4.52
N GLN A 40 13.81 -27.47 -5.53
CA GLN A 40 13.83 -26.81 -6.83
C GLN A 40 13.32 -25.36 -6.75
N ALA A 41 12.22 -25.10 -6.04
CA ALA A 41 11.72 -23.74 -5.82
C ALA A 41 12.73 -22.87 -5.05
N SER A 42 13.35 -23.43 -4.01
CA SER A 42 14.39 -22.75 -3.23
C SER A 42 15.60 -22.39 -4.08
N GLN A 43 16.04 -23.30 -4.94
CA GLN A 43 17.18 -23.07 -5.85
C GLN A 43 16.86 -22.01 -6.91
N ILE A 44 15.69 -22.10 -7.55
CA ILE A 44 15.28 -21.08 -8.53
C ILE A 44 15.22 -19.71 -7.85
N ALA A 45 14.64 -19.61 -6.66
CA ALA A 45 14.53 -18.35 -5.94
C ALA A 45 15.91 -17.78 -5.54
N SER A 46 16.88 -18.62 -5.14
CA SER A 46 18.21 -18.14 -4.75
C SER A 46 19.06 -17.65 -5.92
N GLU A 47 18.73 -18.03 -7.16
CA GLU A 47 19.40 -17.55 -8.38
C GLU A 47 18.98 -16.11 -8.76
N PHE A 48 17.91 -15.57 -8.17
CA PHE A 48 17.44 -14.22 -8.49
C PHE A 48 18.29 -13.12 -7.83
N PRO A 49 18.73 -12.10 -8.57
CA PRO A 49 19.36 -10.91 -8.00
C PRO A 49 18.44 -10.24 -6.98
N GLY A 50 18.96 -9.88 -5.81
CA GLY A 50 18.18 -9.28 -4.73
C GLY A 50 17.61 -10.28 -3.71
N VAL A 51 17.80 -11.59 -3.90
CA VAL A 51 17.51 -12.60 -2.86
C VAL A 51 18.72 -12.77 -1.95
N LYS A 52 18.52 -12.64 -0.64
CA LYS A 52 19.56 -12.82 0.39
C LYS A 52 19.65 -14.25 0.89
N SER A 53 18.51 -14.89 1.11
CA SER A 53 18.45 -16.27 1.58
C SER A 53 17.09 -16.90 1.30
N THR A 54 17.07 -18.23 1.20
CA THR A 54 15.85 -19.03 1.10
C THR A 54 15.82 -20.03 2.25
N ARG A 55 14.68 -20.17 2.92
CA ARG A 55 14.48 -21.09 4.04
C ARG A 55 13.19 -21.86 3.86
N ILE A 56 13.31 -23.18 3.82
CA ILE A 56 12.15 -24.08 3.81
C ILE A 56 11.61 -24.16 5.24
N ILE A 57 10.28 -24.04 5.40
CA ILE A 57 9.63 -24.23 6.69
C ILE A 57 9.42 -25.72 6.93
N ASP A 58 9.89 -26.17 8.10
CA ASP A 58 9.74 -27.54 8.57
C ASP A 58 8.28 -27.85 8.90
N ARG A 59 7.86 -29.09 8.59
CA ARG A 59 6.50 -29.56 8.84
C ARG A 59 6.12 -29.48 10.32
N GLU A 60 7.05 -29.80 11.20
CA GLU A 60 6.86 -29.75 12.65
C GLU A 60 6.67 -28.33 13.17
N ALA A 61 7.27 -27.33 12.50
CA ALA A 61 7.05 -25.93 12.85
C ALA A 61 5.62 -25.52 12.46
N THR A 62 5.15 -25.92 11.27
CA THR A 62 3.75 -25.72 10.86
C THR A 62 2.77 -26.41 11.82
N ALA A 63 3.11 -27.62 12.28
CA ALA A 63 2.28 -28.35 13.26
C ALA A 63 2.12 -27.63 14.58
N ARG A 64 3.22 -27.11 15.14
CA ARG A 64 3.19 -26.31 16.36
C ARG A 64 2.37 -25.02 16.21
N LEU A 65 2.37 -24.41 15.02
CA LEU A 65 1.56 -23.21 14.75
C LEU A 65 0.06 -23.50 14.67
N LEU A 66 -0.31 -24.72 14.26
CA LEU A 66 -1.71 -25.12 14.08
C LEU A 66 -2.30 -25.82 15.31
N GLU A 67 -1.46 -26.35 16.20
CA GLU A 67 -1.85 -27.01 17.45
C GLU A 67 -2.87 -26.22 18.31
N PRO A 68 -2.76 -24.88 18.49
CA PRO A 68 -3.73 -24.10 19.26
C PRO A 68 -5.15 -24.10 18.66
N TRP A 69 -5.27 -24.32 17.35
CA TRP A 69 -6.53 -24.24 16.62
C TRP A 69 -7.13 -25.62 16.35
N LEU A 70 -6.28 -26.62 16.11
CA LEU A 70 -6.70 -27.95 15.67
C LEU A 70 -6.58 -29.03 16.76
N GLY A 71 -5.89 -28.72 17.87
CA GLY A 71 -5.67 -29.65 18.97
C GLY A 71 -4.41 -30.50 18.82
N SER A 72 -3.99 -31.13 19.92
CA SER A 72 -2.83 -32.02 19.99
C SER A 72 -3.15 -33.40 19.40
N GLY A 73 -2.24 -33.96 18.58
CA GLY A 73 -2.33 -35.33 18.08
C GLY A 73 -2.89 -35.49 16.65
N LEU A 74 -3.08 -34.39 15.91
CA LEU A 74 -3.34 -34.44 14.47
C LEU A 74 -2.06 -34.77 13.71
N ASN A 75 -2.15 -35.78 12.84
CA ASN A 75 -1.11 -36.07 11.88
C ASN A 75 -1.22 -35.09 10.71
N ILE A 76 -0.28 -34.14 10.64
CA ILE A 76 -0.28 -33.12 9.58
C ILE A 76 0.00 -33.69 8.20
N ASP A 77 0.57 -34.90 8.14
CA ASP A 77 0.79 -35.59 6.88
C ASP A 77 -0.52 -36.01 6.19
N ASP A 78 -1.63 -36.08 6.93
CA ASP A 78 -2.95 -36.41 6.38
C ASP A 78 -3.74 -35.17 5.93
N LEU A 79 -3.23 -33.96 6.21
CA LEU A 79 -3.87 -32.71 5.80
C LEU A 79 -3.22 -32.16 4.52
N PRO A 80 -4.01 -31.66 3.56
CA PRO A 80 -3.48 -30.99 2.38
C PRO A 80 -3.00 -29.57 2.73
N VAL A 81 -2.02 -29.48 3.63
CA VAL A 81 -1.40 -28.20 4.02
C VAL A 81 -0.32 -27.83 3.00
N PRO A 82 -0.32 -26.57 2.51
CA PRO A 82 0.73 -26.10 1.62
C PRO A 82 2.06 -26.02 2.38
N ARG A 83 3.15 -26.33 1.68
CA ARG A 83 4.51 -26.14 2.20
C ARG A 83 5.00 -24.75 1.85
N LEU A 84 5.70 -24.12 2.79
CA LEU A 84 6.12 -22.73 2.70
C LEU A 84 7.63 -22.63 2.58
N ILE A 85 8.09 -21.72 1.72
CA ILE A 85 9.49 -21.30 1.63
C ILE A 85 9.50 -19.79 1.86
N ILE A 86 10.30 -19.36 2.83
CA ILE A 86 10.55 -17.94 3.10
C ILE A 86 11.76 -17.51 2.28
N VAL A 87 11.59 -16.46 1.50
CA VAL A 87 12.61 -15.81 0.69
C VAL A 87 12.92 -14.46 1.29
N THR A 88 14.11 -14.31 1.89
CA THR A 88 14.58 -13.03 2.40
C THR A 88 15.12 -12.22 1.23
N ILE A 89 14.65 -10.98 1.09
CA ILE A 89 15.04 -10.10 -0.03
C ILE A 89 15.84 -8.90 0.44
N ASP A 90 16.57 -8.28 -0.47
CA ASP A 90 17.18 -6.98 -0.24
C ASP A 90 16.15 -5.84 -0.43
N GLU A 91 16.02 -4.98 0.59
CA GLU A 91 15.09 -3.84 0.54
C GLU A 91 15.56 -2.77 -0.44
N ASN A 92 16.88 -2.60 -0.56
CA ASN A 92 17.49 -1.58 -1.43
C ASN A 92 17.53 -1.99 -2.90
N SER A 93 17.46 -3.29 -3.19
CA SER A 93 17.54 -3.85 -4.53
C SER A 93 16.71 -5.12 -4.60
N PRO A 94 15.37 -4.99 -4.60
CA PRO A 94 14.49 -6.13 -4.54
C PRO A 94 14.53 -6.95 -5.84
N PRO A 95 14.29 -8.27 -5.76
CA PRO A 95 14.21 -9.13 -6.93
C PRO A 95 12.99 -8.80 -7.79
N ASP A 96 13.09 -9.08 -9.09
CA ASP A 96 11.95 -9.03 -9.99
C ASP A 96 11.02 -10.23 -9.73
N PHE A 97 9.96 -10.00 -8.94
CA PHE A 97 8.97 -11.02 -8.61
C PHE A 97 8.16 -11.51 -9.80
N ALA A 98 7.99 -10.70 -10.85
CA ALA A 98 7.27 -11.12 -12.05
C ALA A 98 8.13 -12.11 -12.85
N ALA A 99 9.43 -11.80 -13.01
CA ALA A 99 10.39 -12.72 -13.61
C ALA A 99 10.55 -14.00 -12.77
N MET A 100 10.55 -13.89 -11.43
CA MET A 100 10.60 -15.04 -10.53
C MET A 100 9.37 -15.95 -10.67
N ARG A 101 8.17 -15.37 -10.73
CA ARG A 101 6.94 -16.13 -11.02
C ARG A 101 7.01 -16.82 -12.38
N ALA A 102 7.48 -16.13 -13.40
CA ALA A 102 7.63 -16.69 -14.74
C ALA A 102 8.66 -17.83 -14.82
N ALA A 103 9.69 -17.82 -13.98
CA ALA A 103 10.68 -18.88 -13.89
C ALA A 103 10.18 -20.11 -13.10
N ILE A 104 9.38 -19.89 -12.06
CA ILE A 104 8.85 -20.96 -11.19
C ILE A 104 7.64 -21.66 -11.82
N ALA A 105 6.68 -20.91 -12.37
CA ALA A 105 5.41 -21.43 -12.89
C ALA A 105 5.52 -22.61 -13.90
N PRO A 106 6.43 -22.59 -14.91
CA PRO A 106 6.53 -23.70 -15.86
C PRO A 106 7.15 -24.97 -15.26
N LYS A 107 7.91 -24.86 -14.16
CA LYS A 107 8.53 -26.00 -13.47
C LYS A 107 7.65 -26.55 -12.35
N LEU A 108 6.95 -25.66 -11.64
CA LEU A 108 6.11 -25.97 -10.49
C LEU A 108 4.77 -25.25 -10.59
N PRO A 109 3.78 -25.84 -11.30
CA PRO A 109 2.45 -25.24 -11.44
C PRO A 109 1.67 -25.14 -10.12
N SER A 110 2.02 -25.97 -9.14
CA SER A 110 1.44 -25.98 -7.79
C SER A 110 2.05 -24.92 -6.87
N ALA A 111 3.09 -24.20 -7.31
CA ALA A 111 3.74 -23.14 -6.56
C ALA A 111 3.10 -21.78 -6.82
N SER A 112 2.87 -21.02 -5.76
CA SER A 112 2.38 -19.64 -5.77
C SER A 112 3.36 -18.74 -5.03
N LEU A 113 3.84 -17.68 -5.69
CA LEU A 113 4.67 -16.66 -5.06
C LEU A 113 3.79 -15.52 -4.57
N ASP A 114 3.71 -15.38 -3.25
CA ASP A 114 3.03 -14.28 -2.59
C ASP A 114 4.05 -13.16 -2.31
N ASP A 115 3.89 -12.04 -3.02
CA ASP A 115 4.55 -10.80 -2.65
C ASP A 115 3.49 -9.86 -2.08
N HIS A 116 3.72 -9.44 -0.84
CA HIS A 116 2.80 -8.58 -0.12
C HIS A 116 2.86 -7.12 -0.63
N ARG A 117 3.80 -6.80 -1.53
CA ARG A 117 4.05 -5.45 -2.05
C ARG A 117 2.99 -5.03 -3.06
N THR A 118 2.50 -5.96 -3.87
CA THR A 118 1.41 -5.68 -4.84
C THR A 118 0.15 -5.13 -4.17
N TRP A 119 -0.13 -5.56 -2.92
CA TRP A 119 -1.23 -5.02 -2.13
C TRP A 119 -0.91 -3.62 -1.57
N VAL A 120 0.31 -3.42 -1.05
CA VAL A 120 0.77 -2.12 -0.52
C VAL A 120 0.78 -1.05 -1.62
N ASP A 121 1.28 -1.35 -2.81
CA ASP A 121 1.30 -0.41 -3.94
C ASP A 121 -0.10 0.09 -4.31
N ARG A 122 -1.10 -0.80 -4.25
CA ARG A 122 -2.50 -0.44 -4.50
C ARG A 122 -3.04 0.49 -3.41
N LEU A 123 -2.73 0.22 -2.14
CA LEU A 123 -3.12 1.11 -1.05
C LEU A 123 -2.47 2.49 -1.15
N VAL A 124 -1.19 2.55 -1.52
CA VAL A 124 -0.48 3.82 -1.73
C VAL A 124 -1.11 4.60 -2.89
N ALA A 125 -1.48 3.92 -3.98
CA ALA A 125 -2.17 4.56 -5.11
C ALA A 125 -3.54 5.12 -4.70
N MET A 126 -4.32 4.39 -3.90
CA MET A 126 -5.60 4.87 -3.36
C MET A 126 -5.41 6.07 -2.43
N ALA A 127 -4.42 6.01 -1.53
CA ALA A 127 -4.10 7.11 -0.63
C ALA A 127 -3.72 8.40 -1.40
N ARG A 128 -2.87 8.29 -2.43
CA ARG A 128 -2.50 9.42 -3.30
C ARG A 128 -3.71 10.02 -4.01
N THR A 129 -4.62 9.17 -4.49
CA THR A 129 -5.85 9.61 -5.15
C THR A 129 -6.73 10.41 -4.19
N THR A 130 -6.93 9.91 -2.96
CA THR A 130 -7.70 10.59 -1.91
C THR A 130 -7.09 11.94 -1.54
N VAL A 131 -5.76 12.02 -1.38
CA VAL A 131 -5.04 13.28 -1.11
C VAL A 131 -5.25 14.27 -2.26
N THR A 132 -5.16 13.80 -3.50
CA THR A 132 -5.36 14.64 -4.69
C THR A 132 -6.78 15.21 -4.73
N ILE A 133 -7.78 14.40 -4.43
CA ILE A 133 -9.19 14.84 -4.31
C ILE A 133 -9.33 15.89 -3.20
N GLY A 134 -8.71 15.66 -2.03
CA GLY A 134 -8.74 16.61 -0.91
C GLY A 134 -8.14 17.98 -1.28
N ILE A 135 -7.00 17.98 -1.98
CA ILE A 135 -6.36 19.21 -2.49
C ILE A 135 -7.28 19.92 -3.49
N ALA A 136 -7.92 19.17 -4.40
CA ALA A 136 -8.83 19.75 -5.39
C ALA A 136 -10.05 20.42 -4.73
N VAL A 137 -10.65 19.77 -3.73
CA VAL A 137 -11.78 20.35 -2.96
C VAL A 137 -11.35 21.61 -2.23
N LEU A 138 -10.19 21.61 -1.58
CA LEU A 138 -9.65 22.78 -0.88
C LEU A 138 -9.45 23.96 -1.86
N ALA A 139 -8.88 23.69 -3.04
CA ALA A 139 -8.68 24.70 -4.07
C ALA A 139 -10.01 25.29 -4.57
N LEU A 140 -11.04 24.46 -4.74
CA LEU A 140 -12.38 24.91 -5.11
C LEU A 140 -13.01 25.79 -4.02
N MET A 141 -12.88 25.41 -2.73
CA MET A 141 -13.40 26.20 -1.61
C MET A 141 -12.73 27.59 -1.53
N LEU A 142 -11.41 27.65 -1.67
CA LEU A 142 -10.67 28.92 -1.66
C LEU A 142 -11.08 29.80 -2.84
N SER A 143 -11.19 29.21 -4.04
CA SER A 143 -11.64 29.92 -5.25
C SER A 143 -13.04 30.50 -5.06
N ALA A 144 -13.99 29.71 -4.56
CA ALA A 144 -15.36 30.15 -4.28
C ALA A 144 -15.40 31.28 -3.25
N THR A 145 -14.54 31.22 -2.23
CA THR A 145 -14.41 32.26 -1.20
C THR A 145 -13.92 33.57 -1.81
N VAL A 146 -12.87 33.52 -2.63
CA VAL A 146 -12.33 34.70 -3.34
C VAL A 146 -13.37 35.30 -4.28
N LEU A 147 -14.05 34.48 -5.09
CA LEU A 147 -15.11 34.94 -5.99
C LEU A 147 -16.23 35.65 -5.22
N THR A 148 -16.67 35.07 -4.10
CA THR A 148 -17.71 35.67 -3.24
C THR A 148 -17.30 37.06 -2.75
N VAL A 149 -16.07 37.21 -2.26
CA VAL A 149 -15.56 38.52 -1.81
C VAL A 149 -15.52 39.52 -2.95
N VAL A 150 -14.99 39.14 -4.13
CA VAL A 150 -14.91 40.02 -5.30
C VAL A 150 -16.30 40.48 -5.76
N PHE A 151 -17.28 39.58 -5.82
CA PHE A 151 -18.65 39.93 -6.19
C PHE A 151 -19.31 40.83 -5.15
N ALA A 152 -19.11 40.57 -3.85
CA ALA A 152 -19.64 41.41 -2.78
C ALA A 152 -19.03 42.83 -2.85
N THR A 153 -17.72 42.95 -3.05
CA THR A 153 -17.05 44.25 -3.19
C THR A 153 -17.52 45.00 -4.45
N ARG A 154 -17.61 44.34 -5.61
CA ARG A 154 -18.13 44.97 -6.83
C ARG A 154 -19.60 45.37 -6.70
N GLY A 155 -20.42 44.54 -6.06
CA GLY A 155 -21.84 44.83 -5.82
C GLY A 155 -22.03 46.05 -4.91
N ALA A 156 -21.27 46.14 -3.83
CA ALA A 156 -21.29 47.29 -2.93
C ALA A 156 -20.83 48.59 -3.62
N MET A 157 -19.81 48.51 -4.47
CA MET A 157 -19.32 49.66 -5.24
C MET A 157 -20.31 50.08 -6.35
N ALA A 158 -20.94 49.12 -7.03
CA ALA A 158 -21.92 49.39 -8.08
C ALA A 158 -23.20 50.01 -7.52
N GLY A 159 -23.64 49.61 -6.32
CA GLY A 159 -24.79 50.20 -5.64
C GLY A 159 -24.57 51.64 -5.17
N ASN A 160 -23.33 52.03 -4.87
CA ASN A 160 -22.97 53.38 -4.41
C ASN A 160 -22.63 54.37 -5.53
N GLY A 161 -22.65 53.95 -6.80
CA GLY A 161 -22.40 54.86 -7.93
C GLY A 161 -23.35 56.06 -7.97
N HIS A 162 -24.61 55.85 -7.60
CA HIS A 162 -25.63 56.91 -7.57
C HIS A 162 -25.47 57.87 -6.38
N ILE A 163 -24.83 57.46 -5.27
CA ILE A 163 -24.55 58.34 -4.13
C ILE A 163 -23.33 59.25 -4.43
N ILE A 164 -22.38 58.77 -5.24
CA ILE A 164 -21.23 59.56 -5.70
C ILE A 164 -21.68 60.63 -6.72
N GLU A 165 -22.68 60.34 -7.54
CA GLU A 165 -23.24 61.30 -8.51
C GLU A 165 -23.97 62.47 -7.80
N VAL A 166 -24.63 62.20 -6.67
CA VAL A 166 -25.36 63.24 -5.90
C VAL A 166 -24.42 64.15 -5.09
N LEU A 167 -23.25 63.67 -4.64
CA LEU A 167 -22.25 64.53 -3.99
C LEU A 167 -21.48 65.42 -4.99
N HIS A 168 -21.32 64.97 -6.25
CA HIS A 168 -20.72 65.81 -7.29
C HIS A 168 -21.61 67.01 -7.66
N PHE A 169 -22.94 66.89 -7.53
CA PHE A 169 -23.86 68.00 -7.79
C PHE A 169 -24.00 69.00 -6.63
N VAL A 170 -23.62 68.66 -5.40
CA VAL A 170 -23.72 69.56 -4.23
C VAL A 170 -22.39 70.26 -3.89
N GLY A 171 -21.25 69.75 -4.38
CA GLY A 171 -19.91 70.28 -4.09
C GLY A 171 -19.33 71.32 -5.06
N ALA A 172 -20.08 71.72 -6.10
CA ALA A 172 -19.60 72.66 -7.12
C ALA A 172 -20.58 73.82 -7.33
N GLU A 173 -20.89 74.56 -6.27
CA GLU A 173 -21.40 75.92 -6.37
C GLU A 173 -20.82 76.77 -5.23
N ALA A 174 -19.50 76.95 -5.27
CA ALA A 174 -18.82 78.01 -4.55
C ALA A 174 -18.18 78.95 -5.58
N GLN A 175 -18.98 79.87 -6.12
CA GLN A 175 -18.58 81.22 -6.52
C GLN A 175 -19.81 81.92 -7.09
N PHE A 176 -20.37 82.86 -6.35
CA PHE A 176 -20.38 84.30 -6.66
C PHE A 176 -20.69 85.10 -5.40
#